data_AF-A0A3D0K246-F1
#
_entry.id   AF-A0A3D0K246-F1
#
_cell.length_a   1.000
_cell.length_b   1.000
_cell.length_c   1.000
_cell.angle_alpha   90.00
_cell.angle_beta   90.00
_cell.angle_gamma   90.00
#
_symmetry.space_group_name_H-M   'P 1'
#
loop_
_entity.id
_entity.type
_entity.pdbx_description
1 polymer ?
#
loop_
_entity_poly.entity_id
_entity_poly.type
_entity_poly.pdbx_seq_one_letter_code
_entity_poly.pdbx_strand_id
1 'polypeptide(L)' 'RHDIGAAHYFPAIPLFPHFRDKYDLKPGDFPVAESVSQRTIALPMFVGLTEVEIKLVCQTLGLMMTRSRFRHED' A
#
# COMPACT_ATOMS: atom_id res chain seq x y z
N ARG A 1 -8.74 -15.11 3.26
CA ARG A 1 -9.34 -13.77 3.49
C ARG A 1 -9.47 -13.59 5.01
N HIS A 2 -9.14 -12.42 5.57
CA HIS A 2 -9.06 -12.19 7.03
C HIS A 2 -10.03 -11.10 7.52
N ASP A 3 -11.06 -10.78 6.72
CA ASP A 3 -12.10 -9.78 7.02
C ASP A 3 -11.61 -8.39 7.45
N ILE A 4 -10.40 -8.03 7.02
CA ILE A 4 -9.81 -6.69 7.16
C ILE A 4 -9.72 -6.07 5.77
N GLY A 5 -10.36 -4.90 5.60
CA GLY A 5 -10.24 -4.12 4.38
C GLY A 5 -8.82 -3.58 4.22
N ALA A 6 -8.23 -3.78 3.05
CA ALA A 6 -6.95 -3.19 2.66
C ALA A 6 -6.96 -2.89 1.15
N ALA A 7 -6.28 -1.82 0.76
CA ALA A 7 -6.19 -1.41 -0.64
C ALA A 7 -4.81 -0.83 -0.94
N HIS A 8 -4.44 -0.76 -2.21
CA HIS A 8 -3.30 0.06 -2.62
C HIS A 8 -3.51 1.50 -2.17
N TYR A 9 -2.45 2.13 -1.67
CA TYR A 9 -2.49 3.56 -1.40
C TYR A 9 -2.30 4.37 -2.68
N PHE A 10 -2.16 5.70 -2.56
CA PHE A 10 -2.05 6.56 -3.72
C PHE A 10 -0.88 6.17 -4.63
N PRO A 11 -1.13 5.96 -5.93
CA PRO A 11 -0.07 5.80 -6.91
C PRO A 11 0.74 7.10 -7.03
N ALA A 12 1.95 7.01 -7.58
CA ALA A 12 2.76 8.18 -7.87
C ALA A 12 2.03 9.12 -8.84
N ILE A 13 1.59 10.29 -8.34
CA ILE A 13 0.82 11.30 -9.09
C ILE A 13 1.45 11.66 -10.45
N PRO A 14 2.78 11.82 -10.59
CA PRO A 14 3.41 12.12 -11.89
C PRO A 14 3.08 11.10 -13.00
N LEU A 15 2.76 9.85 -12.63
CA LEU A 15 2.43 8.81 -13.59
C LEU A 15 0.95 8.79 -14.01
N PHE A 16 0.11 9.67 -13.46
CA PHE A 16 -1.27 9.82 -13.93
C PHE A 16 -1.32 10.36 -15.36
N PRO A 17 -2.26 9.90 -16.20
CA PRO A 17 -2.32 10.27 -17.62
C PRO A 17 -2.21 11.78 -17.86
N HIS A 18 -2.94 12.59 -17.08
CA HIS A 18 -2.90 14.05 -17.20
C HIS A 18 -1.50 14.65 -17.03
N PHE A 19 -0.69 14.15 -16.10
CA PHE A 19 0.66 14.64 -15.86
C PHE A 19 1.67 14.03 -16.82
N ARG A 20 1.54 12.72 -17.07
CA ARG A 20 2.37 11.97 -18.00
C ARG A 20 2.36 12.60 -19.39
N ASP A 21 1.17 12.82 -19.94
CA ASP A 21 1.00 13.29 -21.32
C ASP A 21 1.36 14.78 -21.46
N LYS A 22 1.10 15.58 -20.42
CA LYS A 22 1.35 17.03 -20.43
C LYS A 22 2.83 17.39 -20.26
N TYR A 23 3.57 16.58 -19.51
CA TYR A 23 4.95 16.87 -19.12
C TYR A 23 5.97 15.83 -19.62
N ASP A 24 5.56 14.89 -20.47
CA ASP A 24 6.39 13.80 -21.00
C ASP A 24 7.11 13.00 -19.90
N LEU A 25 6.41 12.76 -18.80
CA LEU A 25 6.95 12.03 -17.65
C LEU A 25 6.87 10.53 -17.91
N LYS A 26 7.85 9.77 -17.43
CA LYS A 26 7.90 8.32 -17.61
C LYS A 26 8.25 7.60 -16.31
N PRO A 27 7.91 6.29 -16.18
CA PRO A 27 8.39 5.48 -15.08
C PRO A 27 9.91 5.58 -14.94
N GLY A 28 10.37 5.77 -13.71
CA GLY A 28 11.78 5.96 -13.37
C GLY A 28 12.21 7.43 -13.22
N ASP A 29 11.40 8.41 -13.64
CA ASP A 29 11.70 9.83 -13.40
C ASP A 29 11.53 10.20 -11.92
N PHE A 30 10.67 9.47 -11.19
CA PHE A 30 10.40 9.69 -9.76
C PHE A 30 10.56 8.40 -8.95
N PRO A 31 11.77 7.81 -8.92
CA PRO A 31 11.98 6.44 -8.45
C PRO A 31 11.61 6.26 -6.97
N VAL A 32 11.77 7.31 -6.16
CA VAL A 32 11.38 7.28 -4.73
C VAL A 32 9.86 7.27 -4.58
N ALA A 33 9.14 8.16 -5.28
CA ALA A 33 7.69 8.22 -5.20
C ALA A 33 7.04 6.94 -5.76
N GLU A 34 7.57 6.44 -6.87
CA GLU A 34 7.16 5.17 -7.47
C GLU A 34 7.39 4.01 -6.51
N SER A 35 8.60 3.88 -5.98
CA SER A 35 8.95 2.87 -4.98
C SER A 35 8.01 2.92 -3.79
N VAL A 36 7.76 4.08 -3.18
CA VAL A 36 6.85 4.20 -2.04
C VAL A 36 5.43 3.76 -2.43
N SER A 37 4.91 4.23 -3.56
CA SER A 37 3.53 3.92 -3.98
C SER A 37 3.29 2.43 -4.19
N GLN A 38 4.27 1.68 -4.72
CA GLN A 38 4.13 0.25 -5.03
C GLN A 38 4.12 -0.68 -3.81
N ARG A 39 4.58 -0.20 -2.65
CA ARG A 39 4.70 -0.99 -1.41
C ARG A 39 3.93 -0.38 -0.24
N THR A 40 3.05 0.59 -0.52
CA THR A 40 2.19 1.22 0.49
C THR A 40 0.76 0.73 0.33
N ILE A 41 0.14 0.35 1.45
CA ILE A 41 -1.27 -0.05 1.52
C ILE A 41 -2.03 0.83 2.51
N ALA A 42 -3.31 1.05 2.23
CA ALA A 42 -4.24 1.62 3.19
C ALA A 42 -4.74 0.51 4.14
N LEU A 43 -4.80 0.82 5.43
CA LEU A 43 -5.45 0.01 6.45
C LEU A 43 -6.73 0.71 6.94
N PRO A 44 -7.65 0.00 7.62
CA PRO A 44 -8.84 0.62 8.17
C PRO A 44 -8.47 1.75 9.14
N MET A 45 -8.91 2.96 8.82
CA MET A 45 -8.69 4.16 9.63
C MET A 45 -9.92 5.06 9.52
N PHE A 46 -10.80 4.97 10.51
CA PHE A 46 -12.04 5.75 10.57
C PHE A 46 -12.52 5.91 12.01
N VAL A 47 -13.39 6.89 12.23
CA VAL A 47 -14.00 7.13 13.55
C VAL A 47 -14.91 5.96 13.92
N GLY A 48 -14.76 5.43 15.13
CA GLY A 48 -15.54 4.30 15.62
C GLY A 48 -14.81 2.96 15.56
N LEU A 49 -13.58 2.93 15.05
CA LEU A 49 -12.71 1.75 15.16
C LEU A 49 -12.38 1.49 16.64
N THR A 50 -12.73 0.31 17.13
CA THR A 50 -12.49 -0.09 18.52
C THR A 50 -11.05 -0.54 18.74
N GLU A 51 -10.57 -0.51 20.00
CA GLU A 51 -9.24 -1.04 20.33
C GLU A 51 -9.07 -2.52 19.95
N VAL A 52 -10.14 -3.30 20.02
CA VAL A 52 -10.13 -4.73 19.65
C VAL A 52 -9.94 -4.89 18.14
N GLU A 53 -10.63 -4.10 17.33
CA GLU A 53 -10.47 -4.10 15.88
C GLU A 53 -9.08 -3.61 15.47
N ILE A 54 -8.54 -2.58 16.13
CA ILE A 54 -7.16 -2.11 15.91
C ILE A 54 -6.16 -3.23 16.17
N LYS A 55 -6.30 -3.94 17.30
CA LYS A 55 -5.43 -5.08 17.64
C LYS A 55 -5.53 -6.18 16.58
N LEU A 56 -6.74 -6.50 16.11
CA LEU A 56 -6.96 -7.51 15.07
C LEU A 56 -6.28 -7.12 13.75
N VAL A 57 -6.39 -5.85 13.33
CA VAL A 57 -5.70 -5.31 12.15
C VAL A 57 -4.19 -5.47 12.29
N CYS A 58 -3.61 -5.03 13.41
CA CYS A 58 -2.17 -5.10 13.66
C CYS A 58 -1.64 -6.54 13.70
N GLN A 59 -2.33 -7.45 14.39
CA GLN A 59 -1.95 -8.86 14.47
C GLN A 59 -2.00 -9.54 13.10
N THR A 60 -3.05 -9.27 12.33
CA THR A 60 -3.21 -9.83 10.99
C THR A 60 -2.11 -9.32 10.06
N LEU A 61 -1.80 -8.01 10.12
CA LEU A 61 -0.70 -7.44 9.34
C LEU A 61 0.64 -8.11 9.68
N GLY A 62 0.96 -8.26 10.98
CA GLY A 62 2.18 -8.93 11.41
C GLY A 62 2.29 -10.37 10.92
N LEU A 63 1.18 -11.13 10.95
CA LEU A 63 1.11 -12.47 10.40
C LEU A 63 1.34 -12.48 8.88
N MET A 64 0.71 -11.58 8.13
CA MET A 64 0.87 -11.50 6.68
C MET A 64 2.28 -11.09 6.27
N MET A 65 2.91 -10.16 6.97
CA MET A 65 4.30 -9.75 6.73
C MET A 65 5.27 -10.93 6.94
N THR A 66 5.05 -11.72 7.99
CA THR A 66 5.84 -12.93 8.25
C THR A 66 5.69 -13.94 7.11
N ARG A 67 4.45 -14.21 6.67
CA ARG A 67 4.18 -15.14 5.55
C ARG A 67 4.72 -14.67 4.21
N SER A 68 4.67 -13.36 3.93
CA SER A 68 5.20 -12.80 2.68
C SER A 68 6.72 -12.93 2.59
N ARG A 69 7.42 -12.88 3.74
CA ARG A 69 8.88 -13.01 3.77
C ARG A 69 9.35 -14.39 3.31
N PHE A 70 8.60 -15.44 3.63
CA PHE A 70 8.90 -16.81 3.19
C PHE A 70 8.64 -17.07 1.70
N ARG A 71 7.83 -16.24 1.03
CA ARG A 71 7.54 -16.41 -0.42
C ARG A 71 8.60 -15.80 -1.34
N HIS A 72 9.58 -15.08 -0.81
CA HIS A 72 10.60 -14.39 -1.60
C HIS A 72 11.94 -15.13 -1.62
N GLU A 73 12.05 -16.24 -0.87
CA GLU A 73 13.25 -17.09 -0.76
C GLU A 73 13.13 -18.44 -1.52
N ASP A 74 12.05 -18.63 -2.29
CA ASP A 74 11.84 -19.75 -3.23
C ASP A 74 12.00 -19.31 -4.70
#